data_AF-A0A517VRH7-F1
#
_entry.id   AF-A0A517VRH7-F1
#
_cell.length_a   1.000
_cell.length_b   1.000
_cell.length_c   1.000
_cell.angle_alpha   90.00
_cell.angle_beta   90.00
_cell.angle_gamma   90.00
#
_symmetry.space_group_name_H-M   'P 1'
#
loop_
_entity.id
_entity.type
_entity.pdbx_description
1 polymer ?
#
loop_
_entity_poly.entity_id
_entity_poly.type
_entity_poly.pdbx_seq_one_letter_code
_entity_poly.pdbx_strand_id
1 'polypeptide(L)'
;MYFQFPCEKCSKKLKVRDENIGKKVRCPYCHHAMLVKRPETPIIDTSVDISTSSSPSSSSRTSSSRGTKKAASSGWADGTEVSLSKSATIALVTSILFYVLVFPIRGYYLGELFLDRGWVPFVLVFLMSWSGAILFLKSRKLAKQKDSMLFDTLPTDISEEISEKTVSKFIEHVNALPVDPRESFLINRVLRGLEHFSVLGSSSEVSSRLQSQSEIDATAIDSSYTMLKVFIWAIPILGFIGTVMGISESVGSFSGSMDAAQDISVLKDSLNGVTGGLSTAFDTTLVALVMSMLVMFPSSSMQKSEEDLLNWVDEYCNENLLKRLKESDQATSGSEKDHRRLIQRTIDKAMADHHAELQTWTQKLEGIGSTLSQQVMKSWGKIDDKIRTQQEEQLNKTQQVIDKLTAEHNSVMEQMEAVQLKMTELQSEQVTQMEKMNGETSEVVEAAEVLSQSFNGVQQGLNGLNTVLSDLGEKQVLIQQVEAPRKKWGLFGSSRKVR
;
A
#
# COMPACT_ATOMS: atom_id res chain seq x y z
N MET A 1 -35.20 -4.78 -0.37
CA MET A 1 -35.91 -6.04 -0.67
C MET A 1 -35.33 -6.67 -1.94
N TYR A 2 -35.63 -7.93 -2.19
CA TYR A 2 -35.33 -8.62 -3.46
C TYR A 2 -36.59 -8.67 -4.31
N PHE A 3 -36.46 -8.53 -5.63
CA PHE A 3 -37.55 -8.75 -6.57
C PHE A 3 -37.08 -9.61 -7.76
N GLN A 4 -38.04 -10.24 -8.43
CA GLN A 4 -37.79 -11.06 -9.62
C GLN A 4 -38.05 -10.26 -10.89
N PHE A 5 -37.25 -10.48 -11.92
CA PHE A 5 -37.52 -9.98 -13.27
C PHE A 5 -37.01 -10.98 -14.31
N PRO A 6 -37.65 -11.08 -15.50
CA PRO A 6 -37.22 -11.97 -16.56
C PRO A 6 -36.05 -11.38 -17.36
N CYS A 7 -35.12 -12.23 -17.81
CA CYS A 7 -34.10 -11.85 -18.78
C CYS A 7 -34.71 -11.55 -20.16
N GLU A 8 -34.38 -10.41 -20.77
CA GLU A 8 -34.89 -10.01 -22.11
C GLU A 8 -34.60 -11.02 -23.23
N LYS A 9 -33.49 -11.76 -23.14
CA LYS A 9 -33.03 -12.70 -24.19
C LYS A 9 -33.43 -14.16 -23.97
N CYS A 10 -33.32 -14.68 -22.75
CA CYS A 10 -33.59 -16.10 -22.46
C CYS A 10 -34.83 -16.33 -21.58
N SER A 11 -35.55 -15.27 -21.21
CA SER A 11 -36.79 -15.30 -20.42
C SER A 11 -36.70 -16.00 -19.06
N LYS A 12 -35.50 -16.36 -18.60
CA LYS A 12 -35.29 -16.95 -17.28
C LYS A 12 -35.46 -15.89 -16.19
N LYS A 13 -36.12 -16.28 -15.10
CA LYS A 13 -36.33 -15.45 -13.90
C LYS A 13 -34.98 -15.23 -13.19
N LEU A 14 -34.66 -13.96 -12.93
CA LEU A 14 -33.49 -13.52 -12.17
C LEU A 14 -33.96 -12.79 -10.92
N LYS A 15 -33.20 -12.88 -9.82
CA LYS A 15 -33.54 -12.24 -8.55
C LYS A 15 -32.47 -11.22 -8.18
N VAL A 16 -32.87 -9.97 -7.91
CA VAL A 16 -31.93 -8.85 -7.66
C VAL A 16 -32.47 -7.93 -6.56
N ARG A 17 -31.57 -7.26 -5.83
CA ARG A 17 -31.90 -6.24 -4.82
C ARG A 17 -32.38 -4.93 -5.43
N ASP A 18 -33.24 -4.22 -4.70
CA ASP A 18 -33.77 -2.91 -5.12
C ASP A 18 -32.69 -1.86 -5.45
N GLU A 19 -31.55 -1.90 -4.78
CA GLU A 19 -30.43 -0.96 -4.99
C GLU A 19 -29.75 -1.07 -6.36
N ASN A 20 -30.06 -2.14 -7.11
CA ASN A 20 -29.56 -2.35 -8.46
C ASN A 20 -30.58 -1.94 -9.54
N ILE A 21 -31.73 -1.37 -9.16
CA ILE A 21 -32.67 -0.74 -10.11
C ILE A 21 -31.94 0.39 -10.86
N GLY A 22 -32.03 0.37 -12.20
CA GLY A 22 -31.34 1.32 -13.06
C GLY A 22 -29.89 0.96 -13.41
N LYS A 23 -29.31 -0.10 -12.82
CA LYS A 23 -27.94 -0.57 -13.17
C LYS A 23 -27.99 -1.64 -14.27
N LYS A 24 -26.90 -1.73 -15.05
CA LYS A 24 -26.70 -2.81 -16.03
C LYS A 24 -26.23 -4.07 -15.32
N VAL A 25 -26.94 -5.17 -15.48
CA VAL A 25 -26.57 -6.50 -14.97
C VAL A 25 -26.43 -7.47 -16.13
N ARG A 26 -25.59 -8.50 -15.96
CA ARG A 26 -25.37 -9.52 -16.99
C ARG A 26 -26.11 -10.79 -16.59
N CYS A 27 -26.95 -11.30 -17.48
CA CYS A 27 -27.67 -12.55 -17.23
C CYS A 27 -26.67 -13.70 -17.09
N PRO A 28 -26.65 -14.44 -15.98
CA PRO A 28 -25.68 -15.50 -15.79
C PRO A 28 -25.96 -16.74 -16.65
N TYR A 29 -27.17 -16.87 -17.22
CA TYR A 29 -27.53 -17.98 -18.10
C TYR A 29 -27.13 -17.78 -19.57
N CYS A 30 -27.20 -16.54 -20.08
CA CYS A 30 -26.97 -16.24 -21.51
C CYS A 30 -25.95 -15.12 -21.77
N HIS A 31 -25.36 -14.57 -20.71
CA HIS A 31 -24.38 -13.48 -20.71
C HIS A 31 -24.83 -12.17 -21.38
N HIS A 32 -26.13 -12.03 -21.66
CA HIS A 32 -26.70 -10.79 -22.18
C HIS A 32 -26.74 -9.70 -21.10
N ALA A 33 -26.27 -8.51 -21.42
CA ALA A 33 -26.30 -7.36 -20.52
C ALA A 33 -27.63 -6.62 -20.69
N MET A 34 -28.37 -6.42 -19.59
CA MET A 34 -29.67 -5.75 -19.57
C MET A 34 -29.75 -4.77 -18.40
N LEU A 35 -30.66 -3.80 -18.49
CA LEU A 35 -30.88 -2.81 -17.44
C LEU A 35 -31.99 -3.27 -16.51
N VAL A 36 -31.72 -3.30 -15.21
CA VAL A 36 -32.70 -3.75 -14.21
C VAL A 36 -33.82 -2.73 -14.10
N LYS A 37 -35.02 -3.10 -14.57
CA LYS A 37 -36.26 -2.34 -14.39
C LYS A 37 -37.16 -3.06 -13.40
N ARG A 38 -37.80 -2.32 -12.50
CA ARG A 38 -38.82 -2.88 -11.61
C ARG A 38 -40.07 -3.17 -12.46
N PRO A 39 -40.64 -4.39 -12.45
CA PRO A 39 -41.93 -4.62 -13.09
C PRO A 39 -42.99 -3.77 -12.39
N GLU A 40 -43.80 -3.04 -13.17
CA GLU A 40 -44.79 -2.06 -12.66
C GLU A 40 -46.00 -2.71 -11.97
N THR A 41 -46.09 -4.05 -11.92
CA THR A 41 -47.14 -4.77 -11.18
C THR A 41 -46.61 -6.06 -10.55
N PRO A 42 -47.06 -6.43 -9.34
CA PRO A 42 -46.88 -7.78 -8.83
C PRO A 42 -47.67 -8.74 -9.74
N ILE A 43 -47.00 -9.74 -10.28
CA ILE A 43 -47.63 -10.76 -11.13
C ILE A 43 -48.46 -11.66 -10.21
N ILE A 44 -49.75 -11.35 -10.09
CA ILE A 44 -50.78 -12.28 -9.63
C ILE A 44 -51.44 -12.80 -10.91
N ASP A 45 -51.05 -13.99 -11.37
CA ASP A 45 -51.75 -14.66 -12.46
C ASP A 45 -52.58 -15.83 -11.92
N THR A 46 -53.85 -15.51 -11.64
CA THR A 46 -54.99 -16.43 -11.70
C THR A 46 -55.41 -16.64 -13.15
N SER A 47 -55.38 -17.89 -13.63
CA SER A 47 -56.19 -18.53 -14.69
C SER A 47 -55.30 -19.60 -15.36
N VAL A 48 -55.44 -20.89 -15.05
CA VAL A 48 -56.43 -21.83 -15.61
C VAL A 48 -56.66 -21.60 -17.10
N ASP A 49 -55.98 -22.42 -17.92
CA ASP A 49 -56.56 -22.93 -19.15
C ASP A 49 -56.31 -24.44 -19.25
N ILE A 50 -57.42 -25.16 -19.25
CA ILE A 50 -57.54 -26.59 -19.54
C ILE A 50 -57.64 -26.71 -21.06
N SER A 51 -56.75 -27.47 -21.68
CA SER A 51 -57.01 -28.10 -22.97
C SER A 51 -56.26 -29.42 -23.09
N THR A 52 -57.08 -30.46 -23.11
CA THR A 52 -56.83 -31.88 -23.34
C THR A 52 -56.23 -32.16 -24.72
N SER A 53 -55.21 -33.04 -24.77
CA SER A 53 -55.26 -34.38 -25.41
C SER A 53 -53.97 -34.85 -26.10
N SER A 54 -53.69 -36.14 -25.89
CA SER A 54 -52.90 -37.09 -26.71
C SER A 54 -51.36 -37.09 -26.61
N SER A 55 -50.85 -38.12 -25.93
CA SER A 55 -49.69 -38.91 -26.33
C SER A 55 -50.19 -40.16 -27.09
N PRO A 56 -49.35 -41.04 -27.72
CA PRO A 56 -47.89 -41.06 -27.77
C PRO A 56 -47.31 -41.34 -29.19
N SER A 57 -46.01 -41.09 -29.39
CA SER A 57 -45.16 -42.04 -30.14
C SER A 57 -43.67 -41.69 -30.05
N SER A 58 -42.92 -42.77 -29.88
CA SER A 58 -41.49 -42.94 -29.90
C SER A 58 -40.80 -42.41 -31.15
N SER A 59 -39.65 -41.75 -30.98
CA SER A 59 -38.49 -42.04 -31.82
C SER A 59 -37.19 -41.56 -31.16
N SER A 60 -36.32 -42.54 -30.97
CA SER A 60 -34.92 -42.45 -30.58
C SER A 60 -34.11 -41.53 -31.49
N ARG A 61 -33.26 -40.67 -30.91
CA ARG A 61 -31.93 -40.39 -31.48
C ARG A 61 -30.93 -39.98 -30.40
N THR A 62 -29.99 -40.89 -30.24
CA THR A 62 -28.70 -40.84 -29.57
C THR A 62 -27.87 -39.62 -29.98
N SER A 63 -27.37 -38.88 -28.99
CA SER A 63 -26.12 -38.14 -29.12
C SER A 63 -25.38 -38.19 -27.78
N SER A 64 -24.45 -39.14 -27.69
CA SER A 64 -23.47 -39.28 -26.63
C SER A 64 -22.57 -38.05 -26.58
N SER A 65 -22.65 -37.27 -25.50
CA SER A 65 -21.50 -36.45 -25.08
C SER A 65 -21.02 -36.99 -23.73
N ARG A 66 -19.76 -37.43 -23.75
CA ARG A 66 -19.07 -38.14 -22.70
C ARG A 66 -18.68 -37.13 -21.62
N GLY A 67 -19.64 -36.79 -20.75
CA GLY A 67 -19.37 -36.02 -19.54
C GLY A 67 -18.62 -36.90 -18.54
N THR A 68 -17.31 -36.67 -18.39
CA THR A 68 -16.56 -37.16 -17.24
C THR A 68 -17.24 -36.68 -15.96
N LYS A 69 -18.00 -37.57 -15.31
CA LYS A 69 -18.49 -37.39 -13.95
C LYS A 69 -17.27 -37.27 -13.04
N LYS A 70 -16.88 -36.04 -12.71
CA LYS A 70 -16.02 -35.80 -11.54
C LYS A 70 -16.87 -36.16 -10.32
N ALA A 71 -16.41 -37.16 -9.59
CA ALA A 71 -16.98 -37.54 -8.30
C ALA A 71 -17.05 -36.29 -7.40
N ALA A 72 -18.22 -36.03 -6.84
CA ALA A 72 -18.47 -34.93 -5.91
C ALA A 72 -17.69 -35.18 -4.61
N SER A 73 -16.44 -34.72 -4.57
CA SER A 73 -15.54 -34.89 -3.42
C SER A 73 -15.87 -33.88 -2.32
N SER A 74 -16.91 -34.06 -1.50
CA SER A 74 -17.25 -33.33 -0.24
C SER A 74 -16.36 -32.12 0.15
N GLY A 75 -16.31 -31.09 -0.69
CA GLY A 75 -15.26 -30.07 -0.66
C GLY A 75 -15.83 -28.76 -0.18
N TRP A 76 -15.11 -28.12 0.74
CA TRP A 76 -15.33 -26.75 1.16
C TRP A 76 -15.39 -25.83 -0.08
N ALA A 77 -16.19 -24.77 -0.04
CA ALA A 77 -16.19 -23.82 -1.15
C ALA A 77 -14.79 -23.21 -1.25
N ASP A 78 -14.20 -23.29 -2.45
CA ASP A 78 -12.86 -22.76 -2.75
C ASP A 78 -12.83 -21.21 -2.68
N GLY A 79 -13.99 -20.60 -2.37
CA GLY A 79 -14.20 -19.20 -2.07
C GLY A 79 -13.52 -18.27 -3.06
N THR A 80 -12.80 -17.29 -2.53
CA THR A 80 -11.92 -16.38 -3.29
C THR A 80 -10.44 -16.71 -3.10
N GLU A 81 -10.10 -17.92 -2.66
CA GLU A 81 -8.71 -18.30 -2.43
C GLU A 81 -7.93 -18.36 -3.74
N VAL A 82 -6.69 -17.89 -3.72
CA VAL A 82 -5.81 -17.93 -4.90
C VAL A 82 -4.63 -18.80 -4.55
N SER A 83 -4.41 -19.86 -5.34
CA SER A 83 -3.25 -20.74 -5.17
C SER A 83 -1.96 -19.94 -5.33
N LEU A 84 -1.11 -19.97 -4.29
CA LEU A 84 0.11 -19.18 -4.20
C LEU A 84 1.09 -19.45 -5.35
N SER A 85 1.18 -20.69 -5.83
CA SER A 85 2.05 -21.06 -6.96
C SER A 85 1.60 -20.46 -8.29
N LYS A 86 0.29 -20.39 -8.55
CA LYS A 86 -0.25 -19.75 -9.77
C LYS A 86 -0.06 -18.24 -9.74
N SER A 87 -0.27 -17.59 -8.60
CA SER A 87 -0.04 -16.15 -8.50
C SER A 87 1.46 -15.82 -8.62
N ALA A 88 2.35 -16.64 -8.05
CA ALA A 88 3.80 -16.45 -8.16
C ALA A 88 4.32 -16.54 -9.60
N THR A 89 3.82 -17.52 -10.37
CA THR A 89 4.22 -17.68 -11.78
C THR A 89 3.74 -16.52 -12.65
N ILE A 90 2.49 -16.06 -12.45
CA ILE A 90 1.98 -14.87 -13.11
C ILE A 90 2.84 -13.65 -12.73
N ALA A 91 3.13 -13.47 -11.44
CA ALA A 91 3.95 -12.38 -10.92
C ALA A 91 5.34 -12.31 -11.56
N LEU A 92 5.99 -13.46 -11.70
CA LEU A 92 7.32 -13.56 -12.30
C LEU A 92 7.28 -13.14 -13.77
N VAL A 93 6.30 -13.63 -14.53
CA VAL A 93 6.12 -13.25 -15.94
C VAL A 93 5.82 -11.76 -16.08
N THR A 94 4.92 -11.22 -15.25
CA THR A 94 4.56 -9.80 -15.29
C THR A 94 5.71 -8.89 -14.84
N SER A 95 6.56 -9.34 -13.92
CA SER A 95 7.77 -8.60 -13.50
C SER A 95 8.82 -8.56 -14.62
N ILE A 96 9.06 -9.69 -15.29
CA ILE A 96 9.97 -9.74 -16.45
C ILE A 96 9.44 -8.84 -17.56
N LEU A 97 8.14 -8.92 -17.86
CA LEU A 97 7.51 -8.09 -18.88
C LEU A 97 7.65 -6.60 -18.55
N PHE A 98 7.49 -6.20 -17.29
CA PHE A 98 7.72 -4.83 -16.85
C PHE A 98 9.14 -4.36 -17.17
N TYR A 99 10.16 -5.15 -16.83
CA TYR A 99 11.55 -4.79 -17.12
C TYR A 99 11.87 -4.77 -18.62
N VAL A 100 11.28 -5.68 -19.42
CA VAL A 100 11.40 -5.64 -20.88
C VAL A 100 10.80 -4.35 -21.47
N LEU A 101 9.68 -3.86 -20.91
CA LEU A 101 9.05 -2.60 -21.31
C LEU A 101 9.82 -1.36 -20.84
N VAL A 102 10.49 -1.43 -19.69
CA VAL A 102 11.31 -0.32 -19.16
C VAL A 102 12.69 -0.26 -19.82
N PHE A 103 13.21 -1.37 -20.35
CA PHE A 103 14.50 -1.41 -21.03
C PHE A 103 14.71 -0.34 -22.14
N PRO A 104 13.78 -0.09 -23.09
CA PRO A 104 13.98 0.93 -24.12
C PRO A 104 14.01 2.37 -23.58
N ILE A 105 13.48 2.61 -22.38
CA ILE A 105 13.44 3.93 -21.73
C ILE A 105 14.53 4.09 -20.66
N ARG A 106 15.59 3.26 -20.70
CA ARG A 106 16.71 3.32 -19.75
C ARG A 106 17.35 4.71 -19.63
N GLY A 107 17.37 5.50 -20.71
CA GLY A 107 17.93 6.85 -20.72
C GLY A 107 17.05 7.93 -20.05
N TYR A 108 15.85 7.60 -19.60
CA TYR A 108 14.98 8.51 -18.85
C TYR A 108 15.05 8.20 -17.34
N TYR A 109 14.68 9.18 -16.51
CA TYR A 109 14.67 9.06 -15.04
C TYR A 109 14.01 7.77 -14.51
N LEU A 110 12.89 7.34 -15.11
CA LEU A 110 12.22 6.08 -14.72
C LEU A 110 13.05 4.83 -15.02
N GLY A 111 13.78 4.82 -16.13
CA GLY A 111 14.65 3.71 -16.49
C GLY A 111 15.81 3.59 -15.51
N GLU A 112 16.48 4.70 -15.22
CA GLU A 112 17.56 4.79 -14.24
C GLU A 112 17.08 4.37 -12.83
N LEU A 113 15.90 4.83 -12.42
CA LEU A 113 15.28 4.53 -11.12
C LEU A 113 15.08 3.03 -10.87
N PHE A 114 14.71 2.27 -11.90
CA PHE A 114 14.42 0.83 -11.78
C PHE A 114 15.58 -0.09 -12.19
N LEU A 115 16.45 0.33 -13.10
CA LEU A 115 17.52 -0.52 -13.65
C LEU A 115 18.88 -0.29 -13.00
N ASP A 116 19.19 0.95 -12.61
CA ASP A 116 20.56 1.35 -12.23
C ASP A 116 20.77 1.53 -10.71
N ARG A 117 19.72 1.37 -9.89
CA ARG A 117 19.75 1.57 -8.42
C ARG A 117 19.90 0.31 -7.58
N GLY A 118 20.62 -0.68 -8.11
CA GLY A 118 20.93 -1.93 -7.40
C GLY A 118 19.77 -2.95 -7.40
N TRP A 119 19.79 -3.89 -6.46
CA TRP A 119 18.88 -5.05 -6.48
C TRP A 119 17.48 -4.78 -5.88
N VAL A 120 17.35 -3.74 -5.04
CA VAL A 120 16.11 -3.43 -4.30
C VAL A 120 14.92 -3.16 -5.24
N PRO A 121 15.03 -2.32 -6.29
CA PRO A 121 13.93 -2.08 -7.22
C PRO A 121 13.39 -3.36 -7.91
N PHE A 122 14.26 -4.34 -8.19
CA PHE A 122 13.85 -5.64 -8.75
C PHE A 122 12.92 -6.39 -7.81
N VAL A 123 13.24 -6.42 -6.51
CA VAL A 123 12.41 -7.08 -5.50
C VAL A 123 11.12 -6.30 -5.26
N LEU A 124 11.17 -4.97 -5.24
CA LEU A 124 9.97 -4.13 -5.09
C LEU A 124 8.97 -4.36 -6.23
N VAL A 125 9.43 -4.34 -7.49
CA VAL A 125 8.60 -4.63 -8.65
C VAL A 125 8.04 -6.05 -8.58
N PHE A 126 8.84 -7.04 -8.17
CA PHE A 126 8.37 -8.42 -8.03
C PHE A 126 7.25 -8.56 -6.99
N LEU A 127 7.41 -7.97 -5.80
CA LEU A 127 6.38 -8.00 -4.76
C LEU A 127 5.12 -7.24 -5.16
N MET A 128 5.27 -6.09 -5.82
CA MET A 128 4.16 -5.30 -6.36
C MET A 128 3.40 -6.10 -7.43
N SER A 129 4.12 -6.74 -8.34
CA SER A 129 3.55 -7.59 -9.39
C SER A 129 2.83 -8.81 -8.82
N TRP A 130 3.39 -9.44 -7.79
CA TRP A 130 2.75 -10.56 -7.12
C TRP A 130 1.49 -10.15 -6.39
N SER A 131 1.54 -9.03 -5.67
CA SER A 131 0.36 -8.46 -5.02
C SER A 131 -0.73 -8.14 -6.05
N GLY A 132 -0.36 -7.49 -7.16
CA GLY A 132 -1.26 -7.19 -8.28
C GLY A 132 -1.86 -8.45 -8.91
N ALA A 133 -1.08 -9.52 -9.08
CA ALA A 133 -1.57 -10.79 -9.61
C ALA A 133 -2.61 -11.45 -8.68
N ILE A 134 -2.37 -11.46 -7.36
CA ILE A 134 -3.32 -11.98 -6.38
C ILE A 134 -4.62 -11.17 -6.44
N LEU A 135 -4.52 -9.83 -6.39
CA LEU A 135 -5.69 -8.94 -6.44
C LEU A 135 -6.47 -9.08 -7.74
N PHE A 136 -5.79 -9.21 -8.88
CA PHE A 136 -6.44 -9.43 -10.17
C PHE A 136 -7.22 -10.75 -10.20
N LEU A 137 -6.62 -11.85 -9.74
CA LEU A 137 -7.30 -13.14 -9.67
C LEU A 137 -8.48 -13.12 -8.70
N LYS A 138 -8.33 -12.50 -7.52
CA LYS A 138 -9.42 -12.28 -6.56
C LYS A 138 -10.56 -11.45 -7.16
N SER A 139 -10.24 -10.36 -7.86
CA SER A 139 -11.25 -9.50 -8.50
C SER A 139 -12.13 -10.27 -9.49
N ARG A 140 -11.54 -11.19 -10.26
CA ARG A 140 -12.26 -12.05 -11.20
C ARG A 140 -13.13 -13.07 -10.49
N LYS A 141 -12.63 -13.70 -9.41
CA LYS A 141 -13.42 -14.62 -8.59
C LYS A 141 -14.59 -13.91 -7.93
N LEU A 142 -14.36 -12.74 -7.33
CA LEU A 142 -15.40 -11.91 -6.73
C LEU A 142 -16.47 -11.49 -7.74
N ALA A 143 -16.08 -11.09 -8.96
CA ALA A 143 -17.03 -10.78 -10.02
C ALA A 143 -17.92 -11.98 -10.37
N LYS A 144 -17.34 -13.19 -10.49
CA LYS A 144 -18.09 -14.43 -10.73
C LYS A 144 -19.04 -14.76 -9.58
N GLN A 145 -18.64 -14.49 -8.34
CA GLN A 145 -19.50 -14.68 -7.17
C GLN A 145 -20.67 -13.69 -7.15
N LYS A 146 -20.44 -12.42 -7.49
CA LYS A 146 -21.49 -11.41 -7.64
C LYS A 146 -22.50 -11.78 -8.73
N ASP A 147 -22.02 -12.28 -9.87
CA ASP A 147 -22.90 -12.77 -10.94
C ASP A 147 -23.77 -13.94 -10.48
N SER A 148 -23.25 -14.79 -9.58
CA SER A 148 -24.00 -15.92 -9.01
C SER A 148 -25.12 -15.50 -8.05
N MET A 149 -25.10 -14.27 -7.54
CA MET A 149 -26.19 -13.75 -6.70
C MET A 149 -27.47 -13.44 -7.48
N LEU A 150 -27.40 -13.37 -8.81
CA LEU A 150 -28.58 -13.17 -9.66
C LEU A 150 -29.42 -14.44 -9.83
N PHE A 151 -28.90 -15.61 -9.46
CA PHE A 151 -29.65 -16.86 -9.56
C PHE A 151 -30.77 -16.89 -8.52
N ASP A 152 -31.96 -17.27 -8.98
CA ASP A 152 -33.06 -17.58 -8.07
C ASP A 152 -32.87 -18.99 -7.50
N THR A 153 -32.18 -19.07 -6.35
CA THR A 153 -31.89 -20.32 -5.65
C THR A 153 -33.11 -20.92 -4.96
N LEU A 154 -34.14 -20.10 -4.67
CA LEU A 154 -35.32 -20.51 -3.91
C LEU A 154 -36.58 -19.98 -4.61
N PRO A 155 -36.93 -20.51 -5.80
CA PRO A 155 -38.10 -20.04 -6.54
C PRO A 155 -39.39 -20.29 -5.75
N THR A 156 -40.31 -19.33 -5.81
CA THR A 156 -41.65 -19.44 -5.21
C THR A 156 -42.58 -20.36 -5.99
N ASP A 157 -42.25 -20.65 -7.26
CA ASP A 157 -43.01 -21.55 -8.14
C ASP A 157 -43.02 -23.01 -7.64
N ILE A 158 -42.00 -23.44 -6.88
CA ILE A 158 -41.93 -24.81 -6.33
C ILE A 158 -42.85 -24.94 -5.12
N SER A 159 -42.75 -23.99 -4.19
CA SER A 159 -43.56 -23.89 -2.97
C SER A 159 -43.22 -22.58 -2.26
N GLU A 160 -44.21 -21.92 -1.66
CA GLU A 160 -43.96 -20.74 -0.83
C GLU A 160 -43.22 -21.10 0.47
N GLU A 161 -43.52 -22.28 1.03
CA GLU A 161 -42.91 -22.80 2.26
C GLU A 161 -42.00 -24.01 1.99
N ILE A 162 -40.90 -24.11 2.73
CA ILE A 162 -39.93 -25.19 2.66
C ILE A 162 -40.17 -26.11 3.86
N SER A 163 -40.88 -27.22 3.60
CA SER A 163 -41.08 -28.30 4.56
C SER A 163 -40.18 -29.49 4.24
N GLU A 164 -40.09 -30.43 5.18
CA GLU A 164 -39.29 -31.67 5.05
C GLU A 164 -39.65 -32.49 3.80
N LYS A 165 -40.89 -32.38 3.30
CA LYS A 165 -41.36 -33.07 2.09
C LYS A 165 -40.96 -32.36 0.79
N THR A 166 -40.80 -31.04 0.84
CA THR A 166 -40.53 -30.21 -0.35
C THR A 166 -39.05 -29.89 -0.49
N VAL A 167 -38.26 -29.95 0.59
CA VAL A 167 -36.84 -29.61 0.61
C VAL A 167 -36.03 -30.34 -0.47
N SER A 168 -36.33 -31.61 -0.76
CA SER A 168 -35.64 -32.39 -1.79
C SER A 168 -35.78 -31.78 -3.19
N LYS A 169 -36.93 -31.18 -3.52
CA LYS A 169 -37.14 -30.49 -4.80
C LYS A 169 -36.31 -29.21 -4.91
N PHE A 170 -36.13 -28.50 -3.79
CA PHE A 170 -35.24 -27.33 -3.75
C PHE A 170 -33.77 -27.73 -3.91
N ILE A 171 -33.34 -28.81 -3.27
CA ILE A 171 -31.98 -29.36 -3.44
C ILE A 171 -31.72 -29.74 -4.91
N GLU A 172 -32.69 -30.39 -5.57
CA GLU A 172 -32.59 -30.75 -6.99
C GLU A 172 -32.51 -29.50 -7.89
N HIS A 173 -33.34 -28.48 -7.62
CA HIS A 173 -33.30 -27.21 -8.36
C HIS A 173 -31.95 -26.50 -8.23
N VAL A 174 -31.41 -26.40 -7.01
CA VAL A 174 -30.12 -25.75 -6.75
C VAL A 174 -28.98 -26.51 -7.44
N ASN A 175 -29.01 -27.85 -7.43
CA ASN A 175 -28.04 -28.67 -8.14
C ASN A 175 -28.15 -28.60 -9.67
N ALA A 176 -29.33 -28.24 -10.20
CA ALA A 176 -29.56 -28.06 -11.63
C ALA A 176 -29.08 -26.70 -12.17
N LEU A 177 -28.67 -25.77 -11.30
CA LEU A 177 -28.13 -24.47 -11.72
C LEU A 177 -26.79 -24.66 -12.47
N PRO A 178 -26.52 -23.85 -13.51
CA PRO A 178 -25.30 -23.96 -14.33
C PRO A 178 -24.07 -23.33 -13.64
N VAL A 179 -23.92 -23.53 -12.33
CA VAL A 179 -22.80 -23.07 -11.52
C VAL A 179 -22.43 -24.16 -10.55
N ASP A 180 -21.13 -24.45 -10.43
CA ASP A 180 -20.64 -25.37 -9.42
C ASP A 180 -20.90 -24.75 -8.03
N PRO A 181 -21.62 -25.43 -7.12
CA PRO A 181 -21.90 -24.92 -5.78
C PRO A 181 -20.65 -24.43 -5.05
N ARG A 182 -19.47 -25.03 -5.29
CA ARG A 182 -18.21 -24.63 -4.63
C ARG A 182 -17.67 -23.27 -5.07
N GLU A 183 -18.12 -22.77 -6.22
CA GLU A 183 -17.67 -21.50 -6.78
C GLU A 183 -18.49 -20.31 -6.28
N SER A 184 -19.56 -20.53 -5.53
CA SER A 184 -20.44 -19.49 -5.00
C SER A 184 -20.77 -19.73 -3.53
N PHE A 185 -20.42 -18.77 -2.67
CA PHE A 185 -20.80 -18.79 -1.25
C PHE A 185 -22.31 -18.92 -1.07
N LEU A 186 -23.11 -18.20 -1.87
CA LEU A 186 -24.57 -18.24 -1.80
C LEU A 186 -25.12 -19.63 -2.09
N ILE A 187 -24.72 -20.23 -3.21
CA ILE A 187 -25.24 -21.52 -3.66
C ILE A 187 -24.81 -22.62 -2.68
N ASN A 188 -23.53 -22.65 -2.29
CA ASN A 188 -23.05 -23.61 -1.30
C ASN A 188 -23.81 -23.49 0.03
N ARG A 189 -24.02 -22.26 0.52
CA ARG A 189 -24.67 -22.02 1.81
C ARG A 189 -26.14 -22.38 1.79
N VAL A 190 -26.86 -22.03 0.73
CA VAL A 190 -28.27 -22.44 0.54
C VAL A 190 -28.38 -23.96 0.41
N LEU A 191 -27.52 -24.59 -0.40
CA LEU A 191 -27.53 -26.04 -0.58
C LEU A 191 -27.28 -26.78 0.74
N ARG A 192 -26.21 -26.41 1.47
CA ARG A 192 -25.90 -26.98 2.79
C ARG A 192 -27.02 -26.74 3.79
N GLY A 193 -27.61 -25.54 3.82
CA GLY A 193 -28.74 -25.23 4.69
C GLY A 193 -29.96 -26.12 4.42
N LEU A 194 -30.29 -26.34 3.14
CA LEU A 194 -31.37 -27.25 2.73
C LEU A 194 -31.05 -28.71 3.06
N GLU A 195 -29.82 -29.17 2.82
CA GLU A 195 -29.36 -30.53 3.17
C GLU A 195 -29.44 -30.75 4.69
N HIS A 196 -28.96 -29.80 5.49
CA HIS A 196 -29.09 -29.85 6.95
C HIS A 196 -30.54 -29.89 7.40
N PHE A 197 -31.39 -29.05 6.82
CA PHE A 197 -32.81 -29.05 7.14
C PHE A 197 -33.49 -30.38 6.79
N SER A 198 -33.11 -31.03 5.69
CA SER A 198 -33.68 -32.31 5.26
C SER A 198 -33.40 -33.47 6.21
N VAL A 199 -32.36 -33.35 7.05
CA VAL A 199 -31.97 -34.37 8.02
C VAL A 199 -32.44 -34.01 9.44
N LEU A 200 -32.36 -32.73 9.81
CA LEU A 200 -32.60 -32.27 11.18
C LEU A 200 -34.05 -31.85 11.42
N GLY A 201 -34.77 -31.38 10.41
CA GLY A 201 -36.16 -30.93 10.51
C GLY A 201 -36.39 -29.67 11.37
N SER A 202 -35.36 -29.08 11.97
CA SER A 202 -35.45 -27.87 12.80
C SER A 202 -34.81 -26.66 12.13
N SER A 203 -35.54 -25.55 12.11
CA SER A 203 -35.10 -24.25 11.60
C SER A 203 -34.04 -23.59 12.50
N SER A 204 -34.15 -23.79 13.81
CA SER A 204 -33.22 -23.24 14.82
C SER A 204 -31.82 -23.84 14.68
N GLU A 205 -31.72 -25.16 14.52
CA GLU A 205 -30.43 -25.84 14.31
C GLU A 205 -29.80 -25.42 12.98
N VAL A 206 -30.58 -25.31 11.91
CA VAL A 206 -30.08 -24.84 10.61
C VAL A 206 -29.53 -23.42 10.72
N SER A 207 -30.23 -22.51 11.42
CA SER A 207 -29.74 -21.15 11.69
C SER A 207 -28.39 -21.16 12.41
N SER A 208 -28.25 -21.96 13.48
CA SER A 208 -26.97 -22.09 14.22
C SER A 208 -25.84 -22.61 13.33
N ARG A 209 -26.11 -23.60 12.48
CA ARG A 209 -25.12 -24.14 11.52
C ARG A 209 -24.71 -23.12 10.46
N LEU A 210 -25.67 -22.38 9.92
CA LEU A 210 -25.40 -21.32 8.94
C LEU A 210 -24.57 -20.18 9.55
N GLN A 211 -24.84 -19.81 10.80
CA GLN A 211 -24.04 -18.83 11.54
C GLN A 211 -22.58 -19.29 11.68
N SER A 212 -22.37 -20.53 12.13
CA SER A 212 -21.02 -21.11 12.24
C SER A 212 -20.31 -21.16 10.87
N GLN A 213 -21.03 -21.50 9.79
CA GLN A 213 -20.47 -21.48 8.45
C GLN A 213 -20.12 -20.06 7.97
N SER A 214 -20.87 -19.03 8.39
CA SER A 214 -20.52 -17.65 8.07
C SER A 214 -19.21 -17.22 8.73
N GLU A 215 -19.02 -17.54 10.01
CA GLU A 215 -17.78 -17.25 10.74
C GLU A 215 -16.56 -17.96 10.13
N ILE A 216 -16.74 -19.21 9.69
CA ILE A 216 -15.74 -19.98 8.97
C ILE A 216 -15.35 -19.28 7.67
N ASP A 217 -16.33 -18.88 6.86
CA ASP A 217 -16.06 -18.26 5.55
C ASP A 217 -15.44 -16.86 5.73
N ALA A 218 -15.82 -16.11 6.77
CA ALA A 218 -15.18 -14.84 7.13
C ALA A 218 -13.70 -15.04 7.52
N THR A 219 -13.42 -16.07 8.32
CA THR A 219 -12.03 -16.44 8.68
C THR A 219 -11.22 -16.87 7.46
N ALA A 220 -11.84 -17.59 6.53
CA ALA A 220 -11.19 -17.98 5.28
C ALA A 220 -10.83 -16.78 4.40
N ILE A 221 -11.72 -15.77 4.31
CA ILE A 221 -11.42 -14.51 3.63
C ILE A 221 -10.22 -13.83 4.28
N ASP A 222 -10.21 -13.61 5.60
CA ASP A 222 -9.09 -12.94 6.27
C ASP A 222 -7.76 -13.69 6.08
N SER A 223 -7.78 -15.02 6.22
CA SER A 223 -6.63 -15.90 5.99
C SER A 223 -6.06 -15.72 4.58
N SER A 224 -6.92 -15.59 3.56
CA SER A 224 -6.49 -15.43 2.17
C SER A 224 -5.72 -14.13 1.88
N TYR A 225 -5.80 -13.12 2.75
CA TYR A 225 -5.01 -11.87 2.66
C TYR A 225 -3.70 -11.90 3.42
N THR A 226 -3.40 -12.97 4.18
CA THR A 226 -2.18 -13.06 5.00
C THR A 226 -0.92 -12.76 4.20
N MET A 227 -0.80 -13.35 3.00
CA MET A 227 0.37 -13.12 2.15
C MET A 227 0.46 -11.68 1.61
N LEU A 228 -0.69 -11.08 1.25
CA LEU A 228 -0.74 -9.67 0.84
C LEU A 228 -0.34 -8.73 1.98
N LYS A 229 -0.80 -8.99 3.21
CA LYS A 229 -0.41 -8.24 4.42
C LYS A 229 1.10 -8.28 4.63
N VAL A 230 1.73 -9.45 4.45
CA VAL A 230 3.20 -9.61 4.52
C VAL A 230 3.90 -8.77 3.45
N PHE A 231 3.41 -8.75 2.20
CA PHE A 231 4.01 -7.93 1.14
C PHE A 231 3.87 -6.43 1.40
N ILE A 232 2.70 -5.98 1.85
CA ILE A 232 2.46 -4.58 2.23
C ILE A 232 3.42 -4.13 3.33
N TRP A 233 3.74 -5.01 4.28
CA TRP A 233 4.72 -4.75 5.33
C TRP A 233 6.18 -4.81 4.84
N ALA A 234 6.51 -5.74 3.94
CA ALA A 234 7.87 -5.93 3.44
C ALA A 234 8.34 -4.80 2.50
N ILE A 235 7.45 -4.25 1.67
CA ILE A 235 7.80 -3.24 0.67
C ILE A 235 8.46 -1.98 1.30
N PRO A 236 7.88 -1.33 2.32
CA PRO A 236 8.52 -0.18 2.98
C PRO A 236 9.85 -0.51 3.66
N ILE A 237 9.96 -1.71 4.25
CA ILE A 237 11.19 -2.16 4.90
C ILE A 237 12.30 -2.34 3.87
N LEU A 238 12.00 -2.93 2.71
CA LEU A 238 12.94 -3.03 1.60
C LEU A 238 13.36 -1.66 1.07
N GLY A 239 12.43 -0.70 0.99
CA GLY A 239 12.75 0.70 0.69
C GLY A 239 13.77 1.27 1.68
N PHE A 240 13.48 1.15 2.97
CA PHE A 240 14.37 1.60 4.04
C PHE A 240 15.75 0.94 3.96
N ILE A 241 15.83 -0.37 3.71
CA ILE A 241 17.08 -1.09 3.48
C ILE A 241 17.83 -0.48 2.28
N GLY A 242 17.13 -0.18 1.18
CA GLY A 242 17.70 0.52 0.03
C GLY A 242 18.31 1.87 0.39
N THR A 243 17.63 2.68 1.23
CA THR A 243 18.22 3.94 1.72
C THR A 243 19.46 3.73 2.58
N VAL A 244 19.43 2.79 3.52
CA VAL A 244 20.57 2.53 4.40
C VAL A 244 21.78 2.10 3.56
N MET A 245 21.58 1.21 2.58
CA MET A 245 22.64 0.79 1.67
C MET A 245 23.20 1.97 0.86
N GLY A 246 22.34 2.78 0.24
CA GLY A 246 22.78 3.93 -0.57
C GLY A 246 23.51 5.00 0.25
N ILE A 247 23.07 5.26 1.48
CA ILE A 247 23.77 6.16 2.42
C ILE A 247 25.11 5.57 2.82
N SER A 248 25.18 4.28 3.18
CA SER A 248 26.44 3.62 3.56
C SER A 248 27.47 3.64 2.43
N GLU A 249 27.05 3.39 1.19
CA GLU A 249 27.94 3.46 0.02
C GLU A 249 28.43 4.88 -0.24
N SER A 250 27.53 5.86 -0.15
CA SER A 250 27.87 7.28 -0.32
C SER A 250 28.90 7.73 0.71
N VAL A 251 28.66 7.45 2.00
CA VAL A 251 29.57 7.82 3.09
C VAL A 251 30.91 7.07 2.99
N GLY A 252 30.89 5.78 2.63
CA GLY A 252 32.11 4.99 2.46
C GLY A 252 32.99 5.47 1.30
N SER A 253 32.38 5.95 0.20
CA SER A 253 33.12 6.52 -0.94
C SER A 253 33.81 7.83 -0.57
N PHE A 254 33.19 8.63 0.31
CA PHE A 254 33.77 9.88 0.81
C PHE A 254 34.97 9.64 1.71
N SER A 255 34.84 8.74 2.71
CA SER A 255 35.93 8.45 3.64
C SER A 255 37.16 7.89 2.93
N GLY A 256 36.99 6.99 1.96
CA GLY A 256 38.10 6.47 1.15
C GLY A 256 38.77 7.52 0.26
N SER A 257 38.05 8.58 -0.13
CA SER A 257 38.60 9.68 -0.94
C SER A 257 39.35 10.71 -0.09
N MET A 258 39.07 10.80 1.22
CA MET A 258 39.81 11.65 2.15
C MET A 258 41.24 11.14 2.39
N ASP A 259 41.46 9.83 2.36
CA ASP A 259 42.80 9.23 2.48
C ASP A 259 43.70 9.53 1.26
N ALA A 260 43.10 9.89 0.12
CA ALA A 260 43.78 10.26 -1.13
C ALA A 260 43.84 11.79 -1.37
N ALA A 261 43.30 12.61 -0.45
CA ALA A 261 43.05 14.02 -0.69
C ALA A 261 44.30 14.89 -0.47
N GLN A 262 45.08 15.12 -1.53
CA GLN A 262 46.00 16.27 -1.63
C GLN A 262 45.45 17.40 -2.52
N ASP A 263 44.41 17.13 -3.31
CA ASP A 263 43.82 18.08 -4.27
C ASP A 263 42.36 18.42 -3.94
N ILE A 264 42.04 19.72 -3.98
CA ILE A 264 40.70 20.26 -3.69
C ILE A 264 39.64 19.87 -4.73
N SER A 265 40.06 19.53 -5.95
CA SER A 265 39.20 19.00 -7.02
C SER A 265 38.64 17.63 -6.68
N VAL A 266 39.46 16.73 -6.11
CA VAL A 266 39.06 15.39 -5.69
C VAL A 266 38.01 15.47 -4.57
N LEU A 267 38.15 16.44 -3.66
CA LEU A 267 37.17 16.65 -2.59
C LEU A 267 35.83 17.15 -3.13
N LYS A 268 35.83 18.06 -4.11
CA LYS A 268 34.60 18.54 -4.77
C LYS A 268 33.87 17.41 -5.48
N ASP A 269 34.60 16.58 -6.22
CA ASP A 269 34.01 15.44 -6.93
C ASP A 269 33.47 14.39 -5.96
N SER A 270 34.15 14.16 -4.85
CA SER A 270 33.68 13.28 -3.77
C SER A 270 32.39 13.80 -3.13
N LEU A 271 32.28 15.10 -2.85
CA LEU A 271 31.05 15.70 -2.29
C LEU A 271 29.87 15.64 -3.26
N ASN A 272 30.12 15.83 -4.56
CA ASN A 272 29.10 15.64 -5.60
C ASN A 272 28.64 14.18 -5.67
N GLY A 273 29.58 13.23 -5.58
CA GLY A 273 29.29 11.79 -5.54
C GLY A 273 28.42 11.40 -4.34
N VAL A 274 28.76 11.89 -3.14
CA VAL A 274 27.96 11.67 -1.92
C VAL A 274 26.54 12.22 -2.06
N THR A 275 26.41 13.45 -2.58
CA THR A 275 25.09 14.07 -2.76
C THR A 275 24.24 13.29 -3.77
N GLY A 276 24.84 12.80 -4.86
CA GLY A 276 24.18 11.95 -5.84
C GLY A 276 23.74 10.60 -5.29
N GLY A 277 24.61 9.92 -4.53
CA GLY A 277 24.29 8.64 -3.90
C GLY A 277 23.20 8.77 -2.81
N LEU A 278 23.21 9.86 -2.05
CA LEU A 278 22.15 10.19 -1.08
C LEU A 278 20.81 10.45 -1.77
N SER A 279 20.80 11.21 -2.88
CA SER A 279 19.59 11.40 -3.69
C SER A 279 19.07 10.06 -4.23
N THR A 280 20.00 9.20 -4.65
CA THR A 280 19.67 7.89 -5.21
C THR A 280 19.01 6.97 -4.17
N ALA A 281 19.54 7.01 -2.95
CA ALA A 281 19.00 6.33 -1.78
C ALA A 281 17.56 6.80 -1.51
N PHE A 282 17.33 8.11 -1.43
CA PHE A 282 16.00 8.65 -1.12
C PHE A 282 14.93 8.29 -2.14
N ASP A 283 15.20 8.35 -3.45
CA ASP A 283 14.13 7.98 -4.41
C ASP A 283 13.82 6.48 -4.35
N THR A 284 14.75 5.62 -3.94
CA THR A 284 14.47 4.18 -3.75
C THR A 284 13.42 3.97 -2.66
N THR A 285 13.49 4.72 -1.56
CA THR A 285 12.46 4.71 -0.52
C THR A 285 11.18 5.37 -0.98
N LEU A 286 11.24 6.48 -1.72
CA LEU A 286 10.06 7.13 -2.29
C LEU A 286 9.27 6.14 -3.16
N VAL A 287 9.96 5.42 -4.06
CA VAL A 287 9.34 4.41 -4.93
C VAL A 287 8.72 3.28 -4.11
N ALA A 288 9.41 2.77 -3.09
CA ALA A 288 8.87 1.73 -2.23
C ALA A 288 7.58 2.17 -1.52
N LEU A 289 7.54 3.40 -0.99
CA LEU A 289 6.35 3.94 -0.33
C LEU A 289 5.18 4.09 -1.30
N VAL A 290 5.44 4.64 -2.50
CA VAL A 290 4.42 4.76 -3.56
C VAL A 290 3.90 3.39 -3.98
N MET A 291 4.78 2.40 -4.17
CA MET A 291 4.36 1.03 -4.52
C MET A 291 3.56 0.37 -3.40
N SER A 292 3.96 0.54 -2.14
CA SER A 292 3.21 0.02 -0.98
C SER A 292 1.80 0.62 -0.94
N MET A 293 1.70 1.93 -1.16
CA MET A 293 0.42 2.62 -1.25
C MET A 293 -0.46 2.05 -2.37
N LEU A 294 0.11 1.83 -3.56
CA LEU A 294 -0.60 1.27 -4.72
C LEU A 294 -1.09 -0.17 -4.49
N VAL A 295 -0.50 -0.91 -3.56
CA VAL A 295 -0.95 -2.27 -3.20
C VAL A 295 -1.97 -2.22 -2.05
N MET A 296 -1.68 -1.44 -1.01
CA MET A 296 -2.48 -1.39 0.21
C MET A 296 -3.91 -0.92 -0.04
N PHE A 297 -4.11 0.16 -0.81
CA PHE A 297 -5.45 0.70 -1.06
C PHE A 297 -6.36 -0.30 -1.82
N PRO A 298 -5.95 -0.87 -2.96
CA PRO A 298 -6.75 -1.88 -3.64
C PRO A 298 -6.96 -3.14 -2.81
N SER A 299 -5.97 -3.56 -2.01
CA SER A 299 -6.10 -4.72 -1.13
C SER A 299 -7.21 -4.53 -0.10
N SER A 300 -7.21 -3.40 0.63
CA SER A 300 -8.26 -3.10 1.60
C SER A 300 -9.63 -2.95 0.96
N SER A 301 -9.71 -2.36 -0.24
CA SER A 301 -10.96 -2.26 -1.00
C SER A 301 -11.49 -3.62 -1.45
N MET A 302 -10.60 -4.52 -1.87
CA MET A 302 -10.97 -5.89 -2.26
C MET A 302 -11.46 -6.68 -1.06
N GLN A 303 -10.74 -6.62 0.07
CA GLN A 303 -11.13 -7.30 1.30
C GLN A 303 -12.53 -6.87 1.75
N LYS A 304 -12.77 -5.55 1.82
CA LYS A 304 -14.09 -5.00 2.12
C LYS A 304 -15.17 -5.52 1.16
N SER A 305 -14.88 -5.57 -0.14
CA SER A 305 -15.85 -6.03 -1.14
C SER A 305 -16.18 -7.52 -1.02
N GLU A 306 -15.25 -8.36 -0.54
CA GLU A 306 -15.49 -9.78 -0.25
C GLU A 306 -16.29 -9.96 1.06
N GLU A 307 -16.01 -9.15 2.10
CA GLU A 307 -16.79 -9.11 3.34
C GLU A 307 -18.23 -8.64 3.10
N ASP A 308 -18.42 -7.57 2.32
CA ASP A 308 -19.75 -7.08 1.93
C ASP A 308 -20.55 -8.17 1.18
N LEU A 309 -19.88 -8.97 0.35
CA LEU A 309 -20.51 -10.11 -0.33
C LEU A 309 -20.99 -11.17 0.67
N LEU A 310 -20.16 -11.55 1.66
CA LEU A 310 -20.59 -12.51 2.69
C LEU A 310 -21.78 -11.99 3.48
N ASN A 311 -21.77 -10.72 3.88
CA ASN A 311 -22.88 -10.09 4.57
C ASN A 311 -24.17 -10.17 3.73
N TRP A 312 -24.08 -10.00 2.40
CA TRP A 312 -25.23 -10.18 1.51
C TRP A 312 -25.71 -11.62 1.42
N VAL A 313 -24.81 -12.59 1.46
CA VAL A 313 -25.16 -14.02 1.50
C VAL A 313 -25.91 -14.35 2.79
N ASP A 314 -25.43 -13.85 3.93
CA ASP A 314 -26.08 -14.07 5.24
C ASP A 314 -27.46 -13.45 5.28
N GLU A 315 -27.58 -12.19 4.85
CA GLU A 315 -28.85 -11.50 4.72
C GLU A 315 -29.81 -12.28 3.81
N TYR A 316 -29.34 -12.78 2.67
CA TYR A 316 -30.17 -13.59 1.77
C TYR A 316 -30.67 -14.86 2.46
N CYS A 317 -29.80 -15.57 3.17
CA CYS A 317 -30.17 -16.81 3.87
C CYS A 317 -31.19 -16.51 4.99
N ASN A 318 -30.99 -15.45 5.77
CA ASN A 318 -31.92 -15.07 6.82
C ASN A 318 -33.29 -14.67 6.26
N GLU A 319 -33.31 -13.82 5.24
CA GLU A 319 -34.54 -13.25 4.68
C GLU A 319 -35.30 -14.22 3.76
N ASN A 320 -34.61 -15.09 3.04
CA ASN A 320 -35.23 -15.94 2.00
C ASN A 320 -35.20 -17.43 2.32
N LEU A 321 -34.20 -17.94 3.05
CA LEU A 321 -34.13 -19.35 3.40
C LEU A 321 -34.80 -19.59 4.75
N LEU A 322 -34.28 -19.01 5.84
CA LEU A 322 -34.72 -19.29 7.21
C LEU A 322 -36.20 -18.93 7.43
N LYS A 323 -36.67 -17.79 6.91
CA LYS A 323 -38.10 -17.38 7.01
C LYS A 323 -39.06 -18.37 6.36
N ARG A 324 -38.61 -19.17 5.39
CA ARG A 324 -39.44 -20.13 4.65
C ARG A 324 -39.34 -21.56 5.19
N LEU A 325 -38.43 -21.85 6.12
CA LEU A 325 -38.33 -23.17 6.74
C LEU A 325 -39.51 -23.41 7.70
N LYS A 326 -40.25 -24.50 7.49
CA LYS A 326 -41.35 -24.93 8.36
C LYS A 326 -41.02 -26.26 9.02
N GLU A 327 -40.89 -26.23 10.33
CA GLU A 327 -40.70 -27.45 11.12
C GLU A 327 -41.90 -28.38 10.94
N SER A 328 -41.64 -29.69 10.92
CA SER A 328 -42.71 -30.68 10.85
C SER A 328 -43.61 -30.48 12.07
N ASP A 329 -44.89 -30.19 11.83
CA ASP A 329 -45.91 -30.02 12.86
C ASP A 329 -46.17 -31.39 13.53
N GLN A 330 -45.25 -31.80 14.42
CA GLN A 330 -45.50 -32.91 15.33
C GLN A 330 -46.54 -32.45 16.36
N ALA A 331 -47.81 -32.60 15.97
CA ALA A 331 -48.96 -32.75 16.86
C ALA A 331 -49.22 -31.62 17.87
N THR A 332 -49.28 -30.36 17.43
CA THR A 332 -49.74 -29.24 18.26
C THR A 332 -51.13 -28.71 17.92
N SER A 333 -51.99 -29.49 17.26
CA SER A 333 -53.35 -29.04 16.90
C SER A 333 -54.45 -29.35 17.94
N GLY A 334 -54.14 -29.58 19.21
CA GLY A 334 -55.19 -29.92 20.20
C GLY A 334 -54.96 -29.60 21.68
N SER A 335 -53.81 -29.04 22.08
CA SER A 335 -53.46 -28.91 23.51
C SER A 335 -52.82 -27.57 23.87
N GLU A 336 -53.05 -26.49 23.14
CA GLU A 336 -52.31 -25.23 23.40
C GLU A 336 -52.56 -24.64 24.81
N LYS A 337 -53.73 -24.91 25.41
CA LYS A 337 -54.04 -24.51 26.80
C LYS A 337 -53.54 -25.50 27.85
N ASP A 338 -53.53 -26.79 27.55
CA ASP A 338 -53.11 -27.83 28.50
C ASP A 338 -51.60 -28.04 28.48
N HIS A 339 -50.94 -28.00 27.31
CA HIS A 339 -49.49 -27.96 27.20
C HIS A 339 -48.92 -26.70 27.83
N ARG A 340 -49.51 -25.52 27.63
CA ARG A 340 -48.98 -24.29 28.28
C ARG A 340 -49.08 -24.36 29.79
N ARG A 341 -50.16 -24.93 30.35
CA ARG A 341 -50.30 -25.16 31.81
C ARG A 341 -49.39 -26.26 32.34
N LEU A 342 -49.18 -27.33 31.56
CA LEU A 342 -48.28 -28.41 31.91
C LEU A 342 -46.83 -27.93 31.87
N ILE A 343 -46.44 -27.22 30.80
CA ILE A 343 -45.15 -26.55 30.63
C ILE A 343 -44.93 -25.53 31.75
N GLN A 344 -45.92 -24.69 32.09
CA GLN A 344 -45.79 -23.76 33.21
C GLN A 344 -45.52 -24.51 34.52
N ARG A 345 -46.26 -25.60 34.80
CA ARG A 345 -46.08 -26.41 36.02
C ARG A 345 -44.77 -27.20 36.03
N THR A 346 -44.31 -27.71 34.90
CA THR A 346 -43.02 -28.41 34.80
C THR A 346 -41.86 -27.42 34.83
N ILE A 347 -42.01 -26.23 34.25
CA ILE A 347 -41.04 -25.14 34.37
C ILE A 347 -41.01 -24.65 35.80
N ASP A 348 -42.13 -24.40 36.48
CA ASP A 348 -42.14 -23.97 37.87
C ASP A 348 -41.54 -25.03 38.79
N LYS A 349 -41.83 -26.31 38.53
CA LYS A 349 -41.27 -27.44 39.31
C LYS A 349 -39.80 -27.71 39.01
N ALA A 350 -39.35 -27.56 37.76
CA ALA A 350 -37.95 -27.71 37.38
C ALA A 350 -37.13 -26.47 37.78
N MET A 351 -37.71 -25.27 37.72
CA MET A 351 -37.09 -24.02 38.17
C MET A 351 -36.97 -23.98 39.69
N ALA A 352 -37.84 -24.63 40.46
CA ALA A 352 -37.65 -24.73 41.91
C ALA A 352 -36.33 -25.45 42.27
N ASP A 353 -36.04 -26.57 41.61
CA ASP A 353 -34.74 -27.27 41.74
C ASP A 353 -33.60 -26.44 41.14
N HIS A 354 -33.80 -25.86 39.97
CA HIS A 354 -32.76 -25.07 39.29
C HIS A 354 -32.38 -23.78 40.03
N HIS A 355 -33.31 -23.13 40.75
CA HIS A 355 -33.02 -21.96 41.58
C HIS A 355 -32.21 -22.33 42.83
N ALA A 356 -32.45 -23.50 43.42
CA ALA A 356 -31.66 -24.01 44.55
C ALA A 356 -30.23 -24.36 44.11
N GLU A 357 -30.08 -24.97 42.93
CA GLU A 357 -28.76 -25.18 42.31
C GLU A 357 -28.10 -23.87 41.87
N LEU A 358 -28.84 -22.92 41.29
CA LEU A 358 -28.30 -21.63 40.89
C LEU A 358 -27.82 -20.82 42.09
N GLN A 359 -28.52 -20.85 43.23
CA GLN A 359 -28.07 -20.15 44.44
C GLN A 359 -26.80 -20.78 45.03
N THR A 360 -26.68 -22.11 45.01
CA THR A 360 -25.45 -22.80 45.42
C THR A 360 -24.30 -22.59 44.42
N TRP A 361 -24.59 -22.52 43.12
CA TRP A 361 -23.63 -22.12 42.09
C TRP A 361 -23.21 -20.65 42.23
N THR A 362 -24.13 -19.76 42.60
CA THR A 362 -23.84 -18.34 42.84
C THR A 362 -22.92 -18.17 44.04
N GLN A 363 -23.16 -18.89 45.14
CA GLN A 363 -22.25 -18.91 46.29
C GLN A 363 -20.87 -19.51 45.95
N LYS A 364 -20.81 -20.58 45.15
CA LYS A 364 -19.54 -21.14 44.67
C LYS A 364 -18.80 -20.17 43.76
N LEU A 365 -19.51 -19.48 42.87
CA LEU A 365 -18.94 -18.45 42.00
C LEU A 365 -18.43 -17.24 42.77
N GLU A 366 -19.08 -16.84 43.87
CA GLU A 366 -18.60 -15.78 44.75
C GLU A 366 -17.35 -16.21 45.53
N GLY A 367 -17.26 -17.49 45.94
CA GLY A 367 -16.05 -18.09 46.51
C GLY A 367 -14.89 -18.17 45.51
N ILE A 368 -15.17 -18.55 44.26
CA ILE A 368 -14.18 -18.56 43.17
C ILE A 368 -13.79 -17.12 42.80
N GLY A 369 -14.74 -16.18 42.78
CA GLY A 369 -14.51 -14.79 42.47
C GLY A 369 -13.63 -14.09 43.50
N SER A 370 -13.84 -14.35 44.79
CA SER A 370 -13.01 -13.80 45.87
C SER A 370 -11.59 -14.38 45.89
N THR A 371 -11.44 -15.69 45.66
CA THR A 371 -10.12 -16.34 45.56
C THR A 371 -9.37 -15.91 44.30
N LEU A 372 -10.04 -15.86 43.15
CA LEU A 372 -9.48 -15.36 41.89
C LEU A 372 -9.11 -13.89 41.99
N SER A 373 -9.96 -13.04 42.58
CA SER A 373 -9.67 -11.63 42.81
C SER A 373 -8.45 -11.43 43.71
N GLN A 374 -8.32 -12.19 44.81
CA GLN A 374 -7.13 -12.16 45.65
C GLN A 374 -5.87 -12.65 44.93
N GLN A 375 -5.98 -13.68 44.09
CA GLN A 375 -4.85 -14.22 43.33
C GLN A 375 -4.43 -13.28 42.18
N VAL A 376 -5.40 -12.66 41.51
CA VAL A 376 -5.19 -11.63 40.50
C VAL A 376 -4.56 -10.39 41.13
N MET A 377 -5.04 -9.89 42.27
CA MET A 377 -4.42 -8.74 42.96
C MET A 377 -2.97 -9.02 43.36
N LYS A 378 -2.67 -10.22 43.88
CA LYS A 378 -1.28 -10.63 44.19
C LYS A 378 -0.41 -10.77 42.94
N SER A 379 -0.97 -11.29 41.85
CA SER A 379 -0.30 -11.38 40.55
C SER A 379 -0.02 -10.00 39.96
N TRP A 380 -1.00 -9.11 40.03
CA TRP A 380 -0.92 -7.75 39.52
C TRP A 380 0.12 -6.93 40.26
N GLY A 381 0.18 -7.03 41.60
CA GLY A 381 1.24 -6.38 42.38
C GLY A 381 2.65 -6.83 41.99
N LYS A 382 2.84 -8.13 41.73
CA LYS A 382 4.14 -8.65 41.24
C LYS A 382 4.49 -8.19 39.83
N ILE A 383 3.49 -8.04 38.96
CA ILE A 383 3.67 -7.56 37.59
C ILE A 383 3.97 -6.06 37.60
N ASP A 384 3.27 -5.28 38.43
CA ASP A 384 3.46 -3.83 38.58
C ASP A 384 4.87 -3.50 39.10
N ASP A 385 5.34 -4.18 40.16
CA ASP A 385 6.71 -4.03 40.67
C ASP A 385 7.76 -4.37 39.59
N LYS A 386 7.51 -5.40 38.77
CA LYS A 386 8.42 -5.81 37.71
C LYS A 386 8.44 -4.82 36.54
N ILE A 387 7.30 -4.22 36.22
CA ILE A 387 7.20 -3.19 35.19
C ILE A 387 7.86 -1.89 35.65
N ARG A 388 7.65 -1.47 36.91
CA ARG A 388 8.29 -0.26 37.47
C ARG A 388 9.81 -0.41 37.53
N THR A 389 10.31 -1.54 38.02
CA THR A 389 11.76 -1.81 38.05
C THR A 389 12.38 -1.87 36.65
N GLN A 390 11.68 -2.48 35.67
CA GLN A 390 12.14 -2.45 34.28
C GLN A 390 12.11 -1.04 33.68
N GLN A 391 11.07 -0.23 33.95
CA GLN A 391 10.98 1.13 33.46
C GLN A 391 12.08 2.03 34.05
N GLU A 392 12.39 1.91 35.34
CA GLU A 392 13.49 2.64 35.98
C GLU A 392 14.86 2.22 35.42
N GLU A 393 15.07 0.92 35.16
CA GLU A 393 16.32 0.45 34.55
C GLU A 393 16.46 0.92 33.09
N GLN A 394 15.35 0.91 32.33
CA GLN A 394 15.34 1.45 30.96
C GLN A 394 15.62 2.95 30.97
N LEU A 395 14.95 3.74 31.82
CA LEU A 395 15.16 5.18 31.94
C LEU A 395 16.61 5.53 32.32
N ASN A 396 17.22 4.79 33.24
CA ASN A 396 18.62 5.00 33.60
C ASN A 396 19.58 4.68 32.44
N LYS A 397 19.29 3.64 31.63
CA LYS A 397 20.06 3.33 30.43
C LYS A 397 19.88 4.39 29.34
N THR A 398 18.66 4.88 29.10
CA THR A 398 18.44 5.98 28.15
C THR A 398 19.11 7.26 28.61
N GLN A 399 19.04 7.60 29.90
CA GLN A 399 19.70 8.79 30.43
C GLN A 399 21.22 8.72 30.27
N GLN A 400 21.85 7.58 30.56
CA GLN A 400 23.29 7.39 30.34
C GLN A 400 23.71 7.52 28.87
N VAL A 401 22.86 7.06 27.95
CA VAL A 401 23.09 7.23 26.51
C VAL A 401 22.97 8.70 26.10
N ILE A 402 21.97 9.41 26.61
CA ILE A 402 21.79 10.85 26.39
C ILE A 402 22.98 11.65 26.94
N ASP A 403 23.45 11.34 28.15
CA ASP A 403 24.58 12.05 28.77
C ASP A 403 25.89 11.82 27.98
N LYS A 404 26.12 10.60 27.47
CA LYS A 404 27.25 10.30 26.58
C LYS A 404 27.17 11.04 25.25
N LEU A 405 26.00 11.04 24.60
CA LEU A 405 25.76 11.77 23.36
C LEU A 405 25.92 13.28 23.55
N THR A 406 25.51 13.83 24.69
CA THR A 406 25.63 15.26 25.00
C THR A 406 27.10 15.65 25.24
N ALA A 407 27.87 14.80 25.93
CA ALA A 407 29.31 15.02 26.13
C ALA A 407 30.10 14.94 24.81
N GLU A 408 29.76 13.99 23.94
CA GLU A 408 30.35 13.84 22.61
C GLU A 408 29.94 15.00 21.67
N HIS A 409 28.70 15.46 21.75
CA HIS A 409 28.23 16.61 20.99
C HIS A 409 28.95 17.91 21.40
N ASN A 410 29.17 18.13 22.70
CA ASN A 410 29.87 19.31 23.19
C ASN A 410 31.34 19.35 22.76
N SER A 411 32.05 18.20 22.76
CA SER A 411 33.44 18.16 22.31
C SER A 411 33.59 18.38 20.80
N VAL A 412 32.60 17.92 20.00
CA VAL A 412 32.55 18.22 18.56
C VAL A 412 32.26 19.69 18.31
N MET A 413 31.39 20.33 19.09
CA MET A 413 31.11 21.76 18.98
C MET A 413 32.34 22.62 19.32
N GLU A 414 33.11 22.25 20.34
CA GLU A 414 34.36 22.93 20.70
C GLU A 414 35.42 22.79 19.59
N GLN A 415 35.52 21.61 18.96
CA GLN A 415 36.39 21.41 17.79
C GLN A 415 35.92 22.24 16.59
N MET A 416 34.61 22.35 16.38
CA MET A 416 34.04 23.11 15.28
C MET A 416 34.29 24.62 15.44
N GLU A 417 34.19 25.15 16.66
CA GLU A 417 34.54 26.55 16.97
C GLU A 417 36.04 26.81 16.74
N ALA A 418 36.92 25.89 17.17
CA ALA A 418 38.36 25.99 16.94
C ALA A 418 38.74 25.93 15.45
N VAL A 419 38.04 25.10 14.66
CA VAL A 419 38.20 25.04 13.20
C VAL A 419 37.72 26.33 12.55
N GLN A 420 36.61 26.89 13.03
CA GLN A 420 36.04 28.12 12.48
C GLN A 420 36.91 29.35 12.78
N LEU A 421 37.54 29.42 13.95
CA LEU A 421 38.56 30.42 14.30
C LEU A 421 39.83 30.30 13.44
N LYS A 422 40.32 29.08 13.21
CA LYS A 422 41.46 28.87 12.28
C LYS A 422 41.11 29.23 10.85
N MET A 423 39.86 29.02 10.44
CA MET A 423 39.41 29.35 9.08
C MET A 423 39.29 30.87 8.87
N THR A 424 38.85 31.62 9.88
CA THR A 424 38.86 33.09 9.82
C THR A 424 40.26 33.68 9.92
N GLU A 425 41.16 33.08 10.69
CA GLU A 425 42.58 33.45 10.73
C GLU A 425 43.24 33.24 9.37
N LEU A 426 43.07 32.06 8.76
CA LEU A 426 43.56 31.76 7.41
C LEU A 426 42.94 32.66 6.34
N GLN A 427 41.65 32.98 6.43
CA GLN A 427 41.02 33.97 5.53
C GLN A 427 41.64 35.35 5.67
N SER A 428 41.98 35.79 6.89
CA SER A 428 42.61 37.10 7.12
C SER A 428 44.07 37.14 6.62
N GLU A 429 44.82 36.04 6.76
CA GLU A 429 46.15 35.87 6.16
C GLU A 429 46.09 35.86 4.62
N GLN A 430 45.06 35.23 4.05
CA GLN A 430 44.88 35.17 2.60
C GLN A 430 44.51 36.55 2.04
N VAL A 431 43.66 37.32 2.73
CA VAL A 431 43.33 38.71 2.35
C VAL A 431 44.54 39.63 2.45
N THR A 432 45.36 39.51 3.48
CA THR A 432 46.58 40.33 3.63
C THR A 432 47.70 39.92 2.65
N GLN A 433 47.79 38.64 2.26
CA GLN A 433 48.60 38.23 1.11
C GLN A 433 48.05 38.76 -0.22
N MET A 434 46.74 38.80 -0.39
CA MET A 434 46.09 39.33 -1.59
C MET A 434 46.29 40.84 -1.72
N GLU A 435 46.27 41.60 -0.60
CA GLU A 435 46.63 43.03 -0.57
C GLU A 435 48.11 43.27 -0.89
N LYS A 436 49.02 42.41 -0.41
CA LYS A 436 50.45 42.48 -0.78
C LYS A 436 50.69 42.16 -2.27
N MET A 437 49.99 41.18 -2.82
CA MET A 437 50.01 40.88 -4.27
C MET A 437 49.41 42.03 -5.11
N ASN A 438 48.35 42.67 -4.62
CA ASN A 438 47.70 43.79 -5.32
C ASN A 438 48.55 45.08 -5.27
N GLY A 439 49.34 45.28 -4.21
CA GLY A 439 50.31 46.38 -4.10
C GLY A 439 51.43 46.32 -5.16
N GLU A 440 51.92 45.11 -5.48
CA GLU A 440 52.94 44.91 -6.52
C GLU A 440 52.37 45.00 -7.95
N THR A 441 51.04 44.94 -8.11
CA THR A 441 50.39 45.08 -9.42
C THR A 441 50.19 46.56 -9.82
N SER A 442 50.24 47.49 -8.86
CA SER A 442 50.07 48.93 -9.13
C SER A 442 51.31 49.57 -9.78
N GLU A 443 52.52 49.10 -9.48
CA GLU A 443 53.75 49.65 -10.08
C GLU A 443 53.95 49.23 -11.55
N VAL A 444 53.38 48.09 -11.96
CA VAL A 444 53.48 47.58 -13.34
C VAL A 444 52.49 48.29 -14.28
N VAL A 445 51.32 48.70 -13.77
CA VAL A 445 50.31 49.42 -14.57
C VAL A 445 50.72 50.88 -14.82
N GLU A 446 51.34 51.54 -13.83
CA GLU A 446 51.84 52.92 -13.98
C GLU A 446 53.09 52.99 -14.90
N ALA A 447 53.98 51.99 -14.84
CA ALA A 447 55.12 51.88 -15.74
C ALA A 447 54.72 51.61 -17.21
N ALA A 448 53.61 50.90 -17.45
CA ALA A 448 53.11 50.63 -18.80
C ALA A 448 52.48 51.87 -19.47
N GLU A 449 51.86 52.75 -18.69
CA GLU A 449 51.23 53.98 -19.20
C GLU A 449 52.28 55.03 -19.61
N VAL A 450 53.37 55.17 -18.83
CA VAL A 450 54.50 56.06 -19.11
C VAL A 450 55.31 55.61 -20.34
N LEU A 451 55.44 54.29 -20.56
CA LEU A 451 56.07 53.73 -21.76
C LEU A 451 55.25 53.99 -23.03
N SER A 452 53.92 53.88 -22.96
CA SER A 452 53.04 54.20 -24.10
C SER A 452 53.08 55.69 -24.50
N GLN A 453 53.13 56.59 -23.51
CA GLN A 453 53.23 58.03 -23.75
C GLN A 453 54.56 58.44 -24.40
N SER A 454 55.67 57.80 -24.03
CA SER A 454 56.99 58.10 -24.59
C SER A 454 57.13 57.65 -26.06
N PHE A 455 56.49 56.54 -26.47
CA PHE A 455 56.46 56.15 -27.89
C PHE A 455 55.66 57.11 -28.78
N ASN A 456 54.54 57.65 -28.29
CA ASN A 456 53.77 58.66 -29.02
C ASN A 456 54.53 59.99 -29.18
N GLY A 457 55.24 60.43 -28.13
CA GLY A 457 56.07 61.64 -28.18
C GLY A 457 57.25 61.52 -29.16
N VAL A 458 57.88 60.35 -29.25
CA VAL A 458 58.96 60.09 -30.21
C VAL A 458 58.44 60.05 -31.65
N GLN A 459 57.24 59.49 -31.88
CA GLN A 459 56.63 59.44 -33.21
C GLN A 459 56.23 60.85 -33.70
N GLN A 460 55.73 61.72 -32.82
CA GLN A 460 55.52 63.14 -33.16
C GLN A 460 56.84 63.90 -33.38
N GLY A 461 57.88 63.61 -32.60
CA GLY A 461 59.22 64.19 -32.78
C GLY A 461 59.86 63.81 -34.12
N LEU A 462 59.71 62.56 -34.55
CA LEU A 462 60.21 62.08 -35.85
C LEU A 462 59.44 62.68 -37.03
N ASN A 463 58.12 62.83 -36.93
CA ASN A 463 57.32 63.52 -37.93
C ASN A 463 57.62 65.03 -37.99
N GLY A 464 57.84 65.67 -36.84
CA GLY A 464 58.27 67.06 -36.74
C GLY A 464 59.66 67.28 -37.35
N LEU A 465 60.62 66.39 -37.07
CA LEU A 465 61.95 66.40 -37.68
C LEU A 465 61.91 66.20 -39.18
N ASN A 466 61.06 65.30 -39.70
CA ASN A 466 60.91 65.10 -41.14
C ASN A 466 60.29 66.34 -41.82
N THR A 467 59.38 67.03 -41.13
CA THR A 467 58.78 68.30 -41.61
C THR A 467 59.81 69.43 -41.59
N VAL A 468 60.60 69.54 -40.53
CA VAL A 468 61.66 70.55 -40.38
C VAL A 468 62.84 70.28 -41.33
N LEU A 469 63.18 69.02 -41.61
CA LEU A 469 64.17 68.65 -42.63
C LEU A 469 63.66 68.91 -44.05
N SER A 470 62.34 68.81 -44.29
CA SER A 470 61.72 69.23 -45.55
C SER A 470 61.70 70.75 -45.72
N ASP A 471 61.51 71.52 -44.64
CA ASP A 471 61.48 73.00 -44.65
C ASP A 471 62.89 73.63 -44.67
N LEU A 472 63.91 72.93 -44.15
CA LEU A 472 65.31 73.39 -44.13
C LEU A 472 66.11 73.01 -45.39
N GLY A 473 65.47 72.41 -46.39
CA GLY A 473 66.08 72.02 -47.67
C GLY A 473 66.65 73.19 -48.51
N GLU A 474 66.43 74.45 -48.14
CA GLU A 474 66.87 75.60 -48.96
C GLU A 474 67.51 76.80 -48.23
N LYS A 475 67.82 76.79 -46.92
CA LYS A 475 68.56 77.93 -46.30
C LYS A 475 69.58 77.52 -45.23
N GLN A 476 70.85 77.84 -45.54
CA GLN A 476 72.01 77.75 -44.66
C GLN A 476 71.96 78.87 -43.59
N VAL A 477 71.90 78.55 -42.29
CA VAL A 477 72.12 79.56 -41.22
C VAL A 477 72.94 79.00 -40.05
N LEU A 478 73.93 79.82 -39.68
CA LEU A 478 75.05 79.68 -38.75
C LEU A 478 74.70 79.31 -37.30
N ILE A 479 75.59 78.49 -36.69
CA ILE A 479 75.62 78.14 -35.27
C ILE A 479 76.05 79.37 -34.44
N GLN A 480 75.26 79.72 -33.42
CA GLN A 480 75.67 80.67 -32.38
C GLN A 480 75.50 80.00 -31.01
N GLN A 481 76.63 79.60 -30.40
CA GLN A 481 76.69 79.15 -29.01
C GLN A 481 76.57 80.35 -28.06
N VAL A 482 75.77 80.22 -27.00
CA VAL A 482 75.83 81.08 -25.82
C VAL A 482 75.85 80.21 -24.55
N GLU A 483 76.75 80.57 -23.64
CA GLU A 483 77.21 79.86 -22.45
C GLU A 483 76.39 80.22 -21.18
N ALA A 484 76.08 79.19 -20.36
CA ALA A 484 75.92 79.07 -18.88
C ALA A 484 75.23 80.18 -18.02
N PRO A 485 74.66 79.83 -16.83
CA PRO A 485 75.51 79.70 -15.63
C PRO A 485 75.12 78.62 -14.59
N ARG A 486 76.14 78.26 -13.77
CA ARG A 486 76.14 77.33 -12.62
C ARG A 486 75.63 77.96 -11.31
N LYS A 487 75.07 77.14 -10.40
CA LYS A 487 75.10 77.30 -8.91
C LYS A 487 74.71 75.96 -8.24
N LYS A 488 75.64 75.18 -7.67
CA LYS A 488 76.23 75.16 -6.30
C LYS A 488 75.35 74.59 -5.17
N TRP A 489 75.58 73.30 -4.87
CA TRP A 489 75.93 72.62 -3.61
C TRP A 489 75.50 73.19 -2.23
N GLY A 490 75.00 72.29 -1.36
CA GLY A 490 74.91 72.47 0.09
C GLY A 490 74.67 71.14 0.81
N LEU A 491 75.72 70.63 1.47
CA LEU A 491 75.77 69.45 2.34
C LEU A 491 75.75 69.90 3.82
N PHE A 492 75.30 69.00 4.71
CA PHE A 492 75.38 69.00 6.20
C PHE A 492 74.25 69.62 7.04
N GLY A 493 73.50 68.72 7.69
CA GLY A 493 73.63 68.48 9.14
C GLY A 493 72.65 69.17 10.10
N SER A 494 71.86 68.41 10.86
CA SER A 494 72.14 68.15 12.28
C SER A 494 71.02 67.35 12.96
N SER A 495 71.43 66.62 14.00
CA SER A 495 70.63 65.81 14.90
C SER A 495 70.45 66.55 16.22
N ARG A 496 69.23 66.55 16.80
CA ARG A 496 68.91 66.19 18.21
C ARG A 496 67.61 66.84 18.71
N LYS A 497 66.70 65.96 19.13
CA LYS A 497 66.01 65.83 20.43
C LYS A 497 65.67 67.06 21.30
N VAL A 498 64.49 66.91 21.92
CA VAL A 498 63.93 67.46 23.17
C VAL A 498 62.97 68.65 23.01
N ARG A 499 61.67 68.38 23.07
CA ARG A 499 60.95 68.42 24.35
C ARG A 499 59.74 67.48 24.35
#